data_AF-A0A6I1EQE1-F1
#
_entry.id   AF-A0A6I1EQE1-F1
#
_cell.length_a   1.000
_cell.length_b   1.000
_cell.length_c   1.000
_cell.angle_alpha   90.00
_cell.angle_beta   90.00
_cell.angle_gamma   90.00
#
_symmetry.space_group_name_H-M   'P 1'
#
loop_
_entity.id
_entity.type
_entity.pdbx_description
1 polymer ?
#
loop_
_entity_poly.entity_id
_entity_poly.type
_entity_poly.pdbx_seq_one_letter_code
_entity_poly.pdbx_strand_id
1 'polypeptide(L)'
;MSSGLPRAGVRLDPLGSWTRATEIASRVTAILPPESDGVFTSFAWEAVHVMTMGLLFAGEKPSLGKFWRILAEGIEPLFAKCLDISLQKHVPYWRDRVSAIMEIEAGTLSAPPGSRAGLSLLARAALWERAVPENEKEPEVAGLFSVFRHSREHYAKITASLVPALSMLTSGPLGKSLSPDPDDIEDDRPIATVDRVLDAGGVLYLGLDALPDPQVAGSLGALILSDMAASAGRRYNLDRSGDEAARISLFVDETANVINRPLIEILNKGMEAGIQTTCAMQTIADLEARLGSRAAARMALGNLNNLIALRTKDQETQKFVAEAFGRTTVWETSASFASTADSSPIPRFRASVSRGLSGRRESVVPTEALGMLPNLEFFASLSGGKLWKGRVPILLPEAQGRRLFKNTGERR
;
A
#
# COMPACT_ATOMS: atom_id res chain seq x y z
N MET A 1 24.25 -13.34 7.04
CA MET A 1 24.15 -12.14 7.91
C MET A 1 23.12 -11.23 7.25
N SER A 2 21.93 -10.93 7.75
CA SER A 2 21.22 -11.26 8.98
C SER A 2 19.70 -11.15 8.69
N SER A 3 19.00 -12.28 8.63
CA SER A 3 17.57 -12.34 8.92
C SER A 3 17.44 -12.21 10.43
N GLY A 4 17.15 -11.01 10.92
CA GLY A 4 17.04 -10.79 12.38
C GLY A 4 17.43 -9.40 12.82
N LEU A 5 16.59 -8.41 12.51
CA LEU A 5 16.63 -7.09 13.15
C LEU A 5 15.38 -6.74 14.00
N PRO A 6 14.56 -7.66 14.56
CA PRO A 6 13.47 -7.22 15.43
C PRO A 6 13.95 -6.50 16.71
N ARG A 7 15.22 -6.70 17.14
CA ARG A 7 15.77 -6.09 18.36
C ARG A 7 16.41 -4.70 18.21
N ALA A 8 16.75 -4.25 17.00
CA ALA A 8 17.36 -2.93 16.79
C ALA A 8 16.53 -2.01 15.86
N GLY A 9 15.34 -2.46 15.47
CA GLY A 9 14.40 -1.66 14.68
C GLY A 9 13.68 -0.59 15.50
N VAL A 10 12.87 0.20 14.82
CA VAL A 10 11.95 1.16 15.43
C VAL A 10 10.59 0.50 15.69
N ARG A 11 9.85 1.00 16.68
CA ARG A 11 8.43 0.68 16.81
C ARG A 11 7.65 1.63 15.91
N LEU A 12 7.10 1.11 14.81
CA LEU A 12 6.36 1.88 13.82
C LEU A 12 4.87 1.77 14.09
N ASP A 13 4.20 2.88 14.36
CA ASP A 13 2.76 2.95 14.55
C ASP A 13 2.06 3.46 13.28
N PRO A 14 1.55 2.56 12.40
CA PRO A 14 0.89 2.95 11.15
C PRO A 14 -0.50 3.56 11.35
N LEU A 15 -1.06 3.47 12.56
CA LEU A 15 -2.34 4.07 12.92
C LEU A 15 -2.15 5.33 13.78
N GLY A 16 -0.90 5.74 14.01
CA GLY A 16 -0.56 6.81 14.95
C GLY A 16 -0.83 8.23 14.44
N SER A 17 -0.91 8.41 13.12
CA SER A 17 -1.13 9.71 12.47
C SER A 17 -2.41 9.68 11.62
N TRP A 18 -3.45 10.44 11.99
CA TRP A 18 -4.71 10.51 11.24
C TRP A 18 -5.39 11.88 11.47
N THR A 19 -6.20 12.33 10.50
CA THR A 19 -7.07 13.51 10.66
C THR A 19 -8.52 13.10 10.87
N ARG A 20 -8.96 12.02 10.22
CA ARG A 20 -10.31 11.45 10.36
C ARG A 20 -10.24 9.99 10.78
N ALA A 21 -11.18 9.55 11.62
CA ALA A 21 -11.30 8.14 12.03
C ALA A 21 -11.52 7.18 10.85
N THR A 22 -12.08 7.68 9.74
CA THR A 22 -12.26 6.92 8.49
C THR A 22 -10.93 6.48 7.87
N GLU A 23 -9.84 7.22 8.08
CA GLU A 23 -8.52 6.85 7.58
C GLU A 23 -8.01 5.56 8.23
N ILE A 24 -8.28 5.38 9.52
CA ILE A 24 -7.87 4.17 10.27
C ILE A 24 -8.57 2.94 9.69
N ALA A 25 -9.90 3.04 9.48
CA ALA A 25 -10.67 1.97 8.87
C ALA A 25 -10.14 1.60 7.49
N SER A 26 -9.89 2.61 6.63
CA SER A 26 -9.35 2.38 5.29
C SER A 26 -7.97 1.70 5.30
N ARG A 27 -7.07 2.10 6.21
CA ARG A 27 -5.74 1.50 6.36
C ARG A 27 -5.80 0.05 6.81
N VAL A 28 -6.64 -0.25 7.80
CA VAL A 28 -6.81 -1.62 8.29
C VAL A 28 -7.43 -2.48 7.20
N THR A 29 -8.42 -2.00 6.45
CA THR A 29 -9.01 -2.79 5.37
C THR A 29 -8.09 -2.96 4.16
N ALA A 30 -7.10 -2.10 3.97
CA ALA A 30 -6.13 -2.23 2.88
C ALA A 30 -5.28 -3.51 2.99
N ILE A 31 -5.21 -4.14 4.17
CA ILE A 31 -4.51 -5.42 4.37
C ILE A 31 -5.24 -6.59 3.73
N LEU A 32 -6.55 -6.44 3.46
CA LEU A 32 -7.39 -7.48 2.90
C LEU A 32 -7.09 -7.64 1.41
N PRO A 33 -7.15 -8.88 0.88
CA PRO A 33 -6.99 -9.11 -0.54
C PRO A 33 -8.10 -8.39 -1.33
N PRO A 34 -7.80 -7.94 -2.57
CA PRO A 34 -8.82 -7.32 -3.42
C PRO A 34 -9.92 -8.33 -3.79
N GLU A 35 -11.18 -7.90 -3.69
CA GLU A 35 -12.37 -8.69 -4.04
C GLU A 35 -13.11 -8.10 -5.25
N SER A 36 -13.77 -8.95 -6.03
CA SER A 36 -14.53 -8.57 -7.23
C SER A 36 -15.73 -7.68 -6.92
N ASP A 37 -16.47 -7.97 -5.84
CA ASP A 37 -17.75 -7.33 -5.52
C ASP A 37 -17.65 -6.29 -4.39
N GLY A 38 -16.54 -6.27 -3.65
CA GLY A 38 -16.23 -5.28 -2.60
C GLY A 38 -17.14 -5.28 -1.36
N VAL A 39 -18.13 -6.17 -1.29
CA VAL A 39 -19.13 -6.22 -0.22
C VAL A 39 -18.51 -6.58 1.13
N PHE A 40 -17.69 -7.63 1.21
CA PHE A 40 -17.05 -8.01 2.49
C PHE A 40 -16.02 -6.99 2.93
N THR A 41 -15.28 -6.40 1.99
CA THR A 41 -14.37 -5.28 2.29
C THR A 41 -15.12 -4.08 2.88
N SER A 42 -16.33 -3.78 2.40
CA SER A 42 -17.16 -2.69 2.93
C SER A 42 -17.67 -2.99 4.35
N PHE A 43 -18.09 -4.23 4.62
CA PHE A 43 -18.49 -4.63 5.98
C PHE A 43 -17.30 -4.65 6.95
N ALA A 44 -16.14 -5.13 6.50
CA ALA A 44 -14.91 -5.07 7.28
C ALA A 44 -14.54 -3.61 7.60
N TRP A 45 -14.71 -2.70 6.65
CA TRP A 45 -14.48 -1.27 6.85
C TRP A 45 -15.42 -0.71 7.91
N GLU A 46 -16.72 -1.00 7.83
CA GLU A 46 -17.72 -0.55 8.79
C GLU A 46 -17.42 -1.07 10.20
N ALA A 47 -17.08 -2.36 10.32
CA ALA A 47 -16.71 -2.97 11.60
C ALA A 47 -15.49 -2.28 12.23
N VAL A 48 -14.43 -2.04 11.45
CA VAL A 48 -13.24 -1.32 11.95
C VAL A 48 -13.58 0.13 12.27
N HIS A 49 -14.43 0.78 11.49
CA HIS A 49 -14.85 2.15 11.75
C HIS A 49 -15.60 2.26 13.09
N VAL A 50 -16.58 1.39 13.35
CA VAL A 50 -17.31 1.35 14.63
C VAL A 50 -16.37 1.08 15.80
N MET A 51 -15.44 0.13 15.68
CA MET A 51 -14.42 -0.12 16.71
C MET A 51 -13.51 1.09 16.94
N THR A 52 -13.13 1.79 15.87
CA THR A 52 -12.29 3.00 15.94
C THR A 52 -13.00 4.11 16.69
N MET A 53 -14.24 4.40 16.30
CA MET A 53 -15.07 5.43 16.95
C MET A 53 -15.31 5.10 18.43
N GLY A 54 -15.60 3.84 18.75
CA GLY A 54 -15.73 3.37 20.12
C GLY A 54 -14.47 3.54 20.96
N LEU A 55 -13.31 3.15 20.42
CA LEU A 55 -12.02 3.32 21.11
C LEU A 55 -11.71 4.80 21.38
N LEU A 56 -11.90 5.66 20.38
CA LEU A 56 -11.69 7.11 20.52
C LEU A 56 -12.64 7.72 21.57
N PHE A 57 -13.91 7.34 21.56
CA PHE A 57 -14.88 7.77 22.57
C PHE A 57 -14.49 7.31 23.98
N ALA A 58 -13.94 6.11 24.11
CA ALA A 58 -13.43 5.56 25.36
C ALA A 58 -12.08 6.14 25.82
N GLY A 59 -11.56 7.17 25.13
CA GLY A 59 -10.27 7.81 25.40
C GLY A 59 -9.08 6.92 25.07
N GLU A 60 -9.27 5.88 24.27
CA GLU A 60 -8.24 4.91 23.92
C GLU A 60 -7.72 5.12 22.51
N LYS A 61 -6.39 5.15 22.35
CA LYS A 61 -5.77 5.15 21.04
C LYS A 61 -6.04 3.82 20.30
N PRO A 62 -6.51 3.84 19.04
CA PRO A 62 -6.65 2.65 18.21
C PRO A 62 -5.29 2.02 17.87
N SER A 63 -5.23 0.69 17.83
CA SER A 63 -4.06 -0.08 17.39
C SER A 63 -4.51 -1.41 16.75
N LEU A 64 -3.66 -2.03 15.93
CA LEU A 64 -3.97 -3.33 15.31
C LEU A 64 -4.23 -4.39 16.39
N GLY A 65 -3.42 -4.39 17.45
CA GLY A 65 -3.59 -5.29 18.59
C GLY A 65 -4.95 -5.14 19.28
N LYS A 66 -5.44 -3.91 19.45
CA LYS A 66 -6.77 -3.67 20.03
C LYS A 66 -7.89 -4.15 19.11
N PHE A 67 -7.78 -3.90 17.80
CA PHE A 67 -8.78 -4.42 16.84
C PHE A 67 -8.81 -5.94 16.84
N TRP A 68 -7.66 -6.60 16.83
CA TRP A 68 -7.58 -8.06 16.93
C TRP A 68 -8.23 -8.57 18.22
N ARG A 69 -7.92 -7.97 19.37
CA ARG A 69 -8.50 -8.34 20.67
C ARG A 69 -10.03 -8.19 20.68
N ILE A 70 -10.55 -7.07 20.18
CA ILE A 70 -12.00 -6.83 20.12
C ILE A 70 -12.68 -7.86 19.21
N LEU A 71 -12.09 -8.20 18.06
CA LEU A 71 -12.65 -9.22 17.17
C LEU A 71 -12.62 -10.63 17.80
N ALA A 72 -11.59 -10.96 18.57
CA ALA A 72 -11.44 -12.25 19.23
C ALA A 72 -12.36 -12.41 20.45
N GLU A 73 -12.41 -11.40 21.32
CA GLU A 73 -13.16 -11.43 22.58
C GLU A 73 -14.64 -11.09 22.39
N GLY A 74 -14.95 -10.19 21.45
CA GLY A 74 -16.26 -9.61 21.23
C GLY A 74 -16.26 -8.09 21.42
N ILE A 75 -17.29 -7.42 20.90
CA ILE A 75 -17.45 -5.96 21.02
C ILE A 75 -17.91 -5.54 22.42
N GLU A 76 -18.44 -6.49 23.21
CA GLU A 76 -19.09 -6.26 24.49
C GLU A 76 -18.22 -5.48 25.51
N PRO A 77 -16.91 -5.77 25.71
CA PRO A 77 -16.10 -5.01 26.66
C PRO A 77 -15.92 -3.54 26.27
N LEU A 78 -15.73 -3.26 24.97
CA LEU A 78 -15.64 -1.89 24.46
C LEU A 78 -16.98 -1.17 24.62
N PHE A 79 -18.07 -1.86 24.25
CA PHE A 79 -19.42 -1.31 24.37
C PHE A 79 -19.78 -0.98 25.82
N ALA A 80 -19.46 -1.86 26.78
CA ALA A 80 -19.66 -1.61 28.20
C ALA A 80 -18.94 -0.34 28.67
N LYS A 81 -17.69 -0.15 28.25
CA LYS A 81 -16.89 1.04 28.60
C LYS A 81 -17.50 2.32 28.03
N CYS A 82 -17.94 2.29 26.77
CA CYS A 82 -18.60 3.44 26.14
C CYS A 82 -19.95 3.77 26.78
N LEU A 83 -20.74 2.75 27.12
CA LEU A 83 -22.00 2.94 27.86
C LEU A 83 -21.77 3.60 29.20
N ASP A 84 -20.76 3.17 29.97
CA ASP A 84 -20.46 3.76 31.28
C ASP A 84 -20.15 5.26 31.16
N ILE A 85 -19.40 5.68 30.12
CA ILE A 85 -19.08 7.09 29.85
C ILE A 85 -20.35 7.88 29.49
N SER A 86 -21.16 7.37 28.56
CA SER A 86 -22.38 8.05 28.09
C SER A 86 -23.45 8.13 29.20
N LEU A 87 -23.68 7.04 29.94
CA LEU A 87 -24.60 7.01 31.08
C LEU A 87 -24.13 7.94 32.20
N GLN A 88 -22.83 7.99 32.49
CA GLN A 88 -22.29 8.91 33.49
C GLN A 88 -22.50 10.39 33.11
N LYS A 89 -22.54 10.69 31.82
CA LYS A 89 -22.77 12.04 31.28
C LYS A 89 -24.24 12.45 31.30
N HIS A 90 -25.14 11.54 30.91
CA HIS A 90 -26.56 11.88 30.65
C HIS A 90 -27.53 11.43 31.74
N VAL A 91 -27.18 10.40 32.51
CA VAL A 91 -28.12 9.74 33.42
C VAL A 91 -27.63 9.87 34.87
N PRO A 92 -28.25 10.75 35.68
CA PRO A 92 -27.98 10.81 37.11
C PRO A 92 -28.26 9.47 37.79
N TYR A 93 -27.40 9.10 38.75
CA TYR A 93 -27.51 7.86 39.53
C TYR A 93 -27.67 6.60 38.65
N TRP A 94 -27.07 6.59 37.45
CA TRP A 94 -27.26 5.50 36.49
C TRP A 94 -26.93 4.12 37.06
N ARG A 95 -25.93 4.02 37.97
CA ARG A 95 -25.55 2.75 38.60
C ARG A 95 -26.68 2.15 39.41
N ASP A 96 -27.36 2.95 40.24
CA ASP A 96 -28.48 2.50 41.06
C ASP A 96 -29.67 2.11 40.18
N ARG A 97 -29.90 2.85 39.08
CA ARG A 97 -30.93 2.54 38.09
C ARG A 97 -30.65 1.24 37.34
N VAL A 98 -29.38 0.96 37.00
CA VAL A 98 -28.97 -0.32 36.41
C VAL A 98 -29.24 -1.46 37.40
N SER A 99 -28.86 -1.30 38.67
CA SER A 99 -29.16 -2.31 39.71
C SER A 99 -30.66 -2.58 39.83
N ALA A 100 -31.49 -1.54 39.84
CA ALA A 100 -32.95 -1.68 39.89
C ALA A 100 -33.50 -2.44 38.66
N ILE A 101 -33.00 -2.15 37.45
CA ILE A 101 -33.36 -2.90 36.24
C ILE A 101 -32.93 -4.36 36.36
N MET A 102 -31.74 -4.64 36.88
CA MET A 102 -31.26 -6.00 37.08
C MET A 102 -32.09 -6.79 38.11
N GLU A 103 -32.67 -6.14 39.12
CA GLU A 103 -33.51 -6.79 40.13
C GLU A 103 -34.95 -7.01 39.64
N ILE A 104 -35.52 -6.02 38.96
CA ILE A 104 -36.94 -5.99 38.59
C ILE A 104 -37.18 -6.63 37.22
N GLU A 105 -36.31 -6.36 36.26
CA GLU A 105 -36.54 -6.65 34.84
C GLU A 105 -35.65 -7.81 34.32
N ALA A 106 -34.95 -8.54 35.18
CA ALA A 106 -33.98 -9.57 34.81
C ALA A 106 -34.50 -10.58 33.76
N GLY A 107 -35.73 -11.06 33.93
CA GLY A 107 -36.35 -12.05 33.04
C GLY A 107 -36.84 -11.48 31.71
N THR A 108 -36.87 -10.15 31.55
CA THR A 108 -37.28 -9.48 30.30
C THR A 108 -36.10 -9.04 29.45
N LEU A 109 -34.91 -8.93 30.06
CA LEU A 109 -33.67 -8.62 29.34
C LEU A 109 -33.22 -9.84 28.55
N SER A 110 -33.34 -9.75 27.23
CA SER A 110 -32.88 -10.80 26.32
C SER A 110 -31.53 -10.44 25.71
N ALA A 111 -30.57 -11.34 25.82
CA ALA A 111 -29.30 -11.21 25.13
C ALA A 111 -29.47 -11.50 23.62
N PRO A 112 -28.75 -10.77 22.75
CA PRO A 112 -28.64 -11.14 21.34
C PRO A 112 -28.14 -12.59 21.17
N PRO A 113 -28.59 -13.33 20.14
CA PRO A 113 -28.17 -14.72 19.92
C PRO A 113 -26.64 -14.87 19.88
N GLY A 114 -26.11 -15.74 20.73
CA GLY A 114 -24.68 -16.03 20.85
C GLY A 114 -23.84 -14.97 21.58
N SER A 115 -24.45 -13.89 22.09
CA SER A 115 -23.75 -12.89 22.90
C SER A 115 -23.27 -13.47 24.23
N ARG A 116 -22.12 -12.97 24.71
CA ARG A 116 -21.59 -13.27 26.06
C ARG A 116 -21.94 -12.18 27.07
N ALA A 117 -22.84 -11.26 26.73
CA ALA A 117 -23.25 -10.19 27.61
C ALA A 117 -23.86 -10.73 28.91
N GLY A 118 -23.26 -10.36 30.04
CA GLY A 118 -23.88 -10.57 31.34
C GLY A 118 -25.06 -9.62 31.56
N LEU A 119 -25.88 -9.94 32.56
CA LEU A 119 -27.08 -9.16 32.91
C LEU A 119 -26.78 -7.66 33.12
N SER A 120 -25.61 -7.32 33.68
CA SER A 120 -25.21 -5.93 33.89
C SER A 120 -25.07 -5.15 32.58
N LEU A 121 -24.50 -5.75 31.52
CA LEU A 121 -24.36 -5.07 30.24
C LEU A 121 -25.73 -4.89 29.56
N LEU A 122 -26.61 -5.89 29.64
CA LEU A 122 -27.97 -5.80 29.11
C LEU A 122 -28.76 -4.69 29.81
N ALA A 123 -28.67 -4.60 31.13
CA ALA A 123 -29.32 -3.55 31.91
C ALA A 123 -28.78 -2.15 31.59
N ARG A 124 -27.46 -2.00 31.38
CA ARG A 124 -26.86 -0.73 30.92
C ARG A 124 -27.35 -0.34 29.53
N ALA A 125 -27.39 -1.29 28.60
CA ALA A 125 -27.85 -1.05 27.24
C ALA A 125 -29.33 -0.66 27.21
N ALA A 126 -30.18 -1.35 27.98
CA ALA A 126 -31.59 -1.04 28.12
C ALA A 126 -31.82 0.34 28.78
N LEU A 127 -31.05 0.67 29.83
CA LEU A 127 -31.11 1.98 30.44
C LEU A 127 -30.72 3.08 29.45
N TRP A 128 -29.63 2.88 28.72
CA TRP A 128 -29.16 3.84 27.73
C TRP A 128 -30.18 4.06 26.60
N GLU A 129 -30.74 2.98 26.05
CA GLU A 129 -31.75 3.05 24.98
C GLU A 129 -33.01 3.82 25.42
N ARG A 130 -33.44 3.66 26.68
CA ARG A 130 -34.68 4.24 27.23
C ARG A 130 -34.49 5.65 27.80
N ALA A 131 -33.34 5.93 28.43
CA ALA A 131 -33.13 7.14 29.21
C ALA A 131 -32.40 8.25 28.47
N VAL A 132 -31.58 7.92 27.46
CA VAL A 132 -30.86 8.93 26.67
C VAL A 132 -31.74 9.36 25.48
N PRO A 133 -32.09 10.65 25.35
CA PRO A 133 -32.86 11.16 24.22
C PRO A 133 -32.16 10.93 22.88
N GLU A 134 -32.92 10.69 21.81
CA GLU A 134 -32.35 10.35 20.49
C GLU A 134 -31.41 11.43 19.93
N ASN A 135 -31.67 12.71 20.22
CA ASN A 135 -30.84 13.84 19.82
C ASN A 135 -29.55 13.99 20.65
N GLU A 136 -29.43 13.28 21.78
CA GLU A 136 -28.27 13.31 22.68
C GLU A 136 -27.44 12.01 22.63
N LYS A 137 -27.96 10.96 21.97
CA LYS A 137 -27.23 9.71 21.76
C LYS A 137 -25.99 9.96 20.93
N GLU A 138 -24.84 9.62 21.50
CA GLU A 138 -23.58 9.70 20.79
C GLU A 138 -23.54 8.67 19.64
N PRO A 139 -23.17 9.09 18.42
CA PRO A 139 -23.14 8.20 17.25
C PRO A 139 -22.16 7.03 17.46
N GLU A 140 -21.11 7.23 18.24
CA GLU A 140 -20.12 6.19 18.58
C GLU A 140 -20.75 5.07 19.42
N VAL A 141 -21.59 5.43 20.40
CA VAL A 141 -22.28 4.47 21.27
C VAL A 141 -23.43 3.81 20.51
N ALA A 142 -24.15 4.58 19.69
CA ALA A 142 -25.23 4.07 18.85
C ALA A 142 -24.73 3.04 17.82
N GLY A 143 -23.57 3.28 17.20
CA GLY A 143 -22.94 2.32 16.28
C GLY A 143 -22.58 1.00 16.98
N LEU A 144 -21.95 1.08 18.16
CA LEU A 144 -21.65 -0.11 18.97
C LEU A 144 -22.92 -0.84 19.42
N PHE A 145 -23.97 -0.12 19.79
CA PHE A 145 -25.25 -0.70 20.16
C PHE A 145 -25.89 -1.43 18.97
N SER A 146 -25.84 -0.86 17.76
CA SER A 146 -26.35 -1.53 16.56
C SER A 146 -25.60 -2.83 16.30
N VAL A 147 -24.27 -2.82 16.38
CA VAL A 147 -23.45 -4.04 16.22
C VAL A 147 -23.79 -5.06 17.30
N PHE A 148 -23.95 -4.63 18.54
CA PHE A 148 -24.30 -5.49 19.67
C PHE A 148 -25.64 -6.21 19.47
N ARG A 149 -26.65 -5.54 18.89
CA ARG A 149 -27.98 -6.15 18.66
C ARG A 149 -28.00 -7.23 17.57
N HIS A 150 -27.02 -7.24 16.67
CA HIS A 150 -26.91 -8.30 15.67
C HIS A 150 -26.43 -9.61 16.30
N SER A 151 -26.75 -10.75 15.67
CA SER A 151 -26.25 -12.04 16.16
C SER A 151 -24.73 -12.10 16.07
N ARG A 152 -24.10 -12.75 17.05
CA ARG A 152 -22.65 -12.91 17.07
C ARG A 152 -22.14 -13.67 15.85
N GLU A 153 -22.90 -14.66 15.39
CA GLU A 153 -22.58 -15.43 14.18
C GLU A 153 -22.56 -14.56 12.93
N HIS A 154 -23.53 -13.63 12.80
CA HIS A 154 -23.55 -12.68 11.69
C HIS A 154 -22.33 -11.76 11.73
N TYR A 155 -22.02 -11.20 12.89
CA TYR A 155 -20.84 -10.34 13.06
C TYR A 155 -19.53 -11.10 12.76
N ALA A 156 -19.38 -12.32 13.29
CA ALA A 156 -18.23 -13.17 13.04
C ALA A 156 -18.08 -13.51 11.55
N LYS A 157 -19.19 -13.71 10.83
CA LYS A 157 -19.18 -13.97 9.38
C LYS A 157 -18.68 -12.77 8.59
N ILE A 158 -19.14 -11.56 8.91
CA ILE A 158 -18.74 -10.35 8.18
C ILE A 158 -17.29 -9.94 8.50
N THR A 159 -16.77 -10.23 9.69
CA THR A 159 -15.38 -9.92 10.08
C THR A 159 -14.41 -11.10 9.91
N ALA A 160 -14.85 -12.22 9.33
CA ALA A 160 -14.07 -13.45 9.25
C ALA A 160 -12.72 -13.28 8.53
N SER A 161 -12.64 -12.37 7.56
CA SER A 161 -11.43 -12.08 6.80
C SER A 161 -10.42 -11.20 7.57
N LEU A 162 -10.89 -10.35 8.50
CA LEU A 162 -10.04 -9.45 9.28
C LEU A 162 -9.25 -10.19 10.36
N VAL A 163 -9.87 -11.18 11.02
CA VAL A 163 -9.25 -11.92 12.13
C VAL A 163 -7.90 -12.55 11.74
N PRO A 164 -7.78 -13.34 10.65
CA PRO A 164 -6.50 -13.94 10.27
C PRO A 164 -5.48 -12.88 9.85
N ALA A 165 -5.89 -11.85 9.11
CA ALA A 165 -5.00 -10.79 8.65
C ALA A 165 -4.41 -9.97 9.81
N LEU A 166 -5.25 -9.61 10.79
CA LEU A 166 -4.79 -8.93 11.99
C LEU A 166 -3.96 -9.85 12.88
N SER A 167 -4.39 -11.10 13.10
CA SER A 167 -3.66 -12.07 13.92
C SER A 167 -2.24 -12.26 13.42
N MET A 168 -2.06 -12.30 12.11
CA MET A 168 -0.76 -12.39 11.44
C MET A 168 0.12 -11.17 11.78
N LEU A 169 -0.41 -9.95 11.62
CA LEU A 169 0.33 -8.70 11.87
C LEU A 169 0.54 -8.38 13.35
N THR A 170 -0.28 -8.93 14.25
CA THR A 170 -0.19 -8.72 15.71
C THR A 170 0.58 -9.83 16.42
N SER A 171 1.07 -10.84 15.70
CA SER A 171 1.79 -11.98 16.29
C SER A 171 3.27 -11.67 16.57
N GLY A 172 3.78 -12.27 17.65
CA GLY A 172 5.21 -12.31 17.95
C GLY A 172 5.90 -10.93 18.01
N PRO A 173 7.17 -10.84 17.56
CA PRO A 173 7.94 -9.59 17.54
C PRO A 173 7.37 -8.52 16.59
N LEU A 174 6.62 -8.94 15.55
CA LEU A 174 6.01 -8.03 14.58
C LEU A 174 4.90 -7.20 15.24
N GLY A 175 4.04 -7.84 16.04
CA GLY A 175 2.99 -7.16 16.79
C GLY A 175 3.51 -6.07 17.72
N LYS A 176 4.60 -6.34 18.46
CA LYS A 176 5.26 -5.33 19.30
C LYS A 176 5.81 -4.15 18.51
N SER A 177 6.17 -4.38 17.25
CA SER A 177 6.76 -3.35 16.39
C SER A 177 5.68 -2.52 15.67
N LEU A 178 4.52 -3.11 15.35
CA LEU A 178 3.41 -2.45 14.63
C LEU A 178 2.26 -1.95 15.51
N SER A 179 2.21 -2.38 16.76
CA SER A 179 1.24 -1.91 17.77
C SER A 179 1.98 -1.58 19.06
N PRO A 180 2.84 -0.55 19.05
CA PRO A 180 3.60 -0.18 20.23
C PRO A 180 2.71 0.21 21.40
N ASP A 181 3.10 -0.25 22.58
CA ASP A 181 2.59 0.25 23.83
C ASP A 181 3.52 1.37 24.35
N PRO A 182 3.04 2.63 24.44
CA PRO A 182 3.82 3.74 25.00
C PRO A 182 4.22 3.53 26.46
N ASP A 183 3.47 2.70 27.20
CA ASP A 183 3.66 2.47 28.63
C ASP A 183 4.60 1.27 28.91
N ASP A 184 5.05 0.57 27.87
CA ASP A 184 6.01 -0.55 28.00
C ASP A 184 7.42 -0.01 28.29
N ILE A 185 7.82 -0.08 29.57
CA ILE A 185 9.13 0.34 30.07
C ILE A 185 10.26 -0.62 29.66
N GLU A 186 9.95 -1.84 29.24
CA GLU A 186 10.93 -2.86 28.86
C GLU A 186 11.36 -2.72 27.39
N ASP A 187 10.69 -1.87 26.60
CA ASP A 187 10.98 -1.61 25.19
C ASP A 187 11.48 -0.18 24.97
N ASP A 188 12.80 -0.03 24.92
CA ASP A 188 13.52 1.23 24.75
C ASP A 188 13.52 1.76 23.30
N ARG A 189 13.02 0.96 22.33
CA ARG A 189 13.01 1.34 20.91
C ARG A 189 12.11 2.55 20.68
N PRO A 190 12.44 3.48 19.77
CA PRO A 190 11.63 4.68 19.58
C PRO A 190 10.24 4.41 18.95
N ILE A 191 9.29 5.23 19.41
CA ILE A 191 7.97 5.67 18.89
C ILE A 191 7.91 6.37 17.51
N ALA A 192 7.93 5.69 16.37
CA ALA A 192 7.83 6.38 15.07
C ALA A 192 6.48 6.22 14.34
N THR A 193 6.09 7.24 13.58
CA THR A 193 5.05 7.19 12.55
C THR A 193 5.65 7.62 11.22
N VAL A 194 5.02 7.29 10.09
CA VAL A 194 5.50 7.73 8.77
C VAL A 194 5.63 9.24 8.72
N ASP A 195 4.62 9.99 9.18
CA ASP A 195 4.67 11.46 9.24
C ASP A 195 5.88 11.98 10.03
N ARG A 196 6.16 11.42 11.21
CA ARG A 196 7.29 11.87 12.04
C ARG A 196 8.61 11.65 11.33
N VAL A 197 8.78 10.52 10.64
CA VAL A 197 10.02 10.23 9.90
C VAL A 197 10.16 11.20 8.72
N LEU A 198 9.08 11.42 7.98
CA LEU A 198 9.08 12.30 6.81
C LEU A 198 9.26 13.78 7.20
N ASP A 199 8.69 14.24 8.30
CA ASP A 199 8.83 15.61 8.79
C ASP A 199 10.23 15.89 9.35
N ALA A 200 10.88 14.86 9.92
CA ALA A 200 12.26 14.94 10.38
C ALA A 200 13.30 14.85 9.23
N GLY A 201 12.88 14.63 7.98
CA GLY A 201 13.78 14.37 6.86
C GLY A 201 14.56 13.06 7.00
N GLY A 202 14.01 12.10 7.75
CA GLY A 202 14.64 10.81 8.03
C GLY A 202 14.48 9.79 6.90
N VAL A 203 15.10 8.63 7.08
CA VAL A 203 14.99 7.49 6.16
C VAL A 203 14.32 6.33 6.89
N LEU A 204 13.19 5.86 6.35
CA LEU A 204 12.52 4.64 6.81
C LEU A 204 12.89 3.48 5.89
N TYR A 205 13.60 2.49 6.42
CA TYR A 205 13.91 1.25 5.72
C TYR A 205 13.04 0.11 6.26
N LEU A 206 12.34 -0.59 5.36
CA LEU A 206 11.42 -1.68 5.69
C LEU A 206 11.91 -2.97 5.05
N GLY A 207 12.44 -3.87 5.87
CA GLY A 207 12.74 -5.24 5.46
C GLY A 207 11.51 -6.12 5.64
N LEU A 208 10.77 -6.38 4.55
CA LEU A 208 9.49 -7.12 4.60
C LEU A 208 9.64 -8.64 4.67
N ASP A 209 10.84 -9.18 4.42
CA ASP A 209 11.12 -10.62 4.35
C ASP A 209 10.06 -11.40 3.55
N ALA A 210 9.86 -11.02 2.27
CA ALA A 210 8.78 -11.53 1.44
C ALA A 210 8.99 -12.96 0.92
N LEU A 211 10.20 -13.53 1.05
CA LEU A 211 10.52 -14.88 0.58
C LEU A 211 9.88 -15.98 1.44
N PRO A 212 9.97 -15.94 2.78
CA PRO A 212 9.32 -16.93 3.64
C PRO A 212 7.82 -16.73 3.77
N ASP A 213 7.34 -15.48 3.79
CA ASP A 213 5.92 -15.16 3.96
C ASP A 213 5.47 -14.00 3.06
N PRO A 214 5.11 -14.30 1.79
CA PRO A 214 4.63 -13.30 0.85
C PRO A 214 3.32 -12.62 1.29
N GLN A 215 2.50 -13.30 2.12
CA GLN A 215 1.22 -12.78 2.58
C GLN A 215 1.44 -11.71 3.66
N VAL A 216 2.29 -11.98 4.65
CA VAL A 216 2.71 -10.98 5.66
C VAL A 216 3.31 -9.76 4.97
N ALA A 217 4.25 -9.98 4.05
CA ALA A 217 4.93 -8.90 3.35
C ALA A 217 3.95 -8.03 2.54
N GLY A 218 3.00 -8.67 1.85
CA GLY A 218 1.96 -7.98 1.09
C GLY A 218 1.04 -7.13 1.98
N SER A 219 0.53 -7.70 3.07
CA SER A 219 -0.34 -6.98 4.02
C SER A 219 0.39 -5.86 4.75
N LEU A 220 1.64 -6.09 5.17
CA LEU A 220 2.47 -5.06 5.79
C LEU A 220 2.78 -3.93 4.80
N GLY A 221 3.15 -4.27 3.56
CA GLY A 221 3.32 -3.30 2.49
C GLY A 221 2.06 -2.45 2.27
N ALA A 222 0.89 -3.09 2.21
CA ALA A 222 -0.39 -2.40 2.05
C ALA A 222 -0.72 -1.46 3.20
N LEU A 223 -0.46 -1.88 4.43
CA LEU A 223 -0.69 -1.06 5.62
C LEU A 223 0.17 0.21 5.59
N ILE A 224 1.48 0.08 5.34
CA ILE A 224 2.39 1.22 5.34
C ILE A 224 2.17 2.12 4.14
N LEU A 225 1.92 1.56 2.95
CA LEU A 225 1.61 2.34 1.76
C LEU A 225 0.27 3.07 1.91
N SER A 226 -0.70 2.49 2.62
CA SER A 226 -1.95 3.18 2.95
C SER A 226 -1.73 4.34 3.93
N ASP A 227 -0.89 4.18 4.95
CA ASP A 227 -0.49 5.29 5.83
C ASP A 227 0.25 6.39 5.05
N MET A 228 1.15 6.02 4.15
CA MET A 228 1.86 6.96 3.28
C MET A 228 0.94 7.69 2.31
N ALA A 229 -0.04 7.01 1.71
CA ALA A 229 -1.04 7.65 0.85
C ALA A 229 -1.90 8.67 1.64
N ALA A 230 -2.28 8.33 2.87
CA ALA A 230 -2.99 9.25 3.76
C ALA A 230 -2.11 10.45 4.16
N SER A 231 -0.83 10.23 4.46
CA SER A 231 0.18 11.28 4.71
C SER A 231 0.31 12.24 3.53
N ALA A 232 0.39 11.68 2.31
CA ALA A 232 0.42 12.44 1.07
C ALA A 232 -0.81 13.36 0.94
N GLY A 233 -2.01 12.81 1.17
CA GLY A 233 -3.25 13.58 1.14
C GLY A 233 -3.30 14.69 2.19
N ARG A 234 -2.80 14.44 3.40
CA ARG A 234 -2.71 15.48 4.45
C ARG A 234 -1.74 16.60 4.05
N ARG A 235 -0.56 16.25 3.52
CA ARG A 235 0.45 17.22 3.07
C ARG A 235 -0.09 18.08 1.92
N TYR A 236 -0.82 17.48 0.99
CA TYR A 236 -1.48 18.19 -0.10
C TYR A 236 -2.48 19.23 0.40
N ASN A 237 -3.32 18.88 1.38
CA ASN A 237 -4.36 19.77 1.92
C ASN A 237 -3.83 20.92 2.79
N LEU A 238 -2.58 20.84 3.26
CA LEU A 238 -1.97 21.82 4.17
C LEU A 238 -1.10 22.86 3.45
N ASP A 239 -1.24 23.00 2.13
CA ASP A 239 -0.40 23.85 1.25
C ASP A 239 1.12 23.64 1.47
N ARG A 240 1.50 22.46 1.97
CA ARG A 240 2.88 21.96 1.98
C ARG A 240 3.17 21.18 0.69
N SER A 241 2.55 21.59 -0.41
CA SER A 241 2.61 21.00 -1.74
C SER A 241 3.13 22.04 -2.74
N GLY A 242 3.86 21.59 -3.78
CA GLY A 242 4.50 22.47 -4.77
C GLY A 242 6.04 22.36 -4.80
N ASP A 243 6.68 23.24 -5.57
CA ASP A 243 8.14 23.21 -5.79
C ASP A 243 8.98 23.42 -4.50
N GLU A 244 8.39 23.99 -3.45
CA GLU A 244 9.01 24.19 -2.12
C GLU A 244 8.76 23.04 -1.13
N ALA A 245 7.88 22.09 -1.47
CA ALA A 245 7.60 20.94 -0.62
C ALA A 245 8.78 19.96 -0.58
N ALA A 246 9.07 19.43 0.61
CA ALA A 246 10.11 18.42 0.78
C ALA A 246 9.78 17.16 -0.05
N ARG A 247 10.63 16.86 -1.03
CA ARG A 247 10.49 15.68 -1.91
C ARG A 247 10.65 14.41 -1.08
N ILE A 248 9.69 13.49 -1.20
CA ILE A 248 9.74 12.17 -0.59
C ILE A 248 10.14 11.17 -1.68
N SER A 249 11.24 10.45 -1.49
CA SER A 249 11.62 9.36 -2.39
C SER A 249 11.10 8.02 -1.84
N LEU A 250 10.15 7.41 -2.54
CA LEU A 250 9.63 6.08 -2.24
C LEU A 250 10.33 5.05 -3.13
N PHE A 251 11.09 4.14 -2.55
CA PHE A 251 11.70 3.03 -3.26
C PHE A 251 10.97 1.74 -2.89
N VAL A 252 10.43 1.07 -3.91
CA VAL A 252 9.74 -0.21 -3.78
C VAL A 252 10.54 -1.25 -4.53
N ASP A 253 11.26 -2.07 -3.77
CA ASP A 253 11.90 -3.27 -4.30
C ASP A 253 10.88 -4.40 -4.42
N GLU A 254 11.04 -5.24 -5.44
CA GLU A 254 10.12 -6.34 -5.77
C GLU A 254 8.63 -5.94 -5.74
N THR A 255 8.28 -4.98 -6.60
CA THR A 255 6.94 -4.37 -6.69
C THR A 255 5.83 -5.40 -6.84
N ALA A 256 6.09 -6.53 -7.50
CA ALA A 256 5.09 -7.59 -7.68
C ALA A 256 4.60 -8.19 -6.34
N ASN A 257 5.43 -8.20 -5.29
CA ASN A 257 5.03 -8.73 -3.98
C ASN A 257 4.14 -7.77 -3.19
N VAL A 258 4.37 -6.46 -3.36
CA VAL A 258 3.78 -5.41 -2.50
C VAL A 258 2.77 -4.52 -3.22
N ILE A 259 2.59 -4.66 -4.53
CA ILE A 259 1.62 -3.84 -5.25
C ILE A 259 0.21 -4.09 -4.75
N ASN A 260 -0.50 -2.99 -4.52
CA ASN A 260 -1.85 -2.94 -3.99
C ASN A 260 -2.51 -1.62 -4.43
N ARG A 261 -3.78 -1.45 -4.08
CA ARG A 261 -4.54 -0.24 -4.38
C ARG A 261 -3.88 1.05 -3.83
N PRO A 262 -3.42 1.11 -2.56
CA PRO A 262 -2.67 2.27 -2.06
C PRO A 262 -1.45 2.65 -2.92
N LEU A 263 -0.65 1.68 -3.39
CA LEU A 263 0.49 1.97 -4.25
C LEU A 263 0.05 2.58 -5.58
N ILE A 264 -1.00 2.03 -6.20
CA ILE A 264 -1.54 2.54 -7.46
C ILE A 264 -2.05 3.99 -7.28
N GLU A 265 -2.69 4.29 -6.15
CA GLU A 265 -3.13 5.64 -5.80
C GLU A 265 -1.95 6.60 -5.61
N ILE A 266 -0.87 6.15 -4.97
CA ILE A 266 0.40 6.90 -4.86
C ILE A 266 1.01 7.13 -6.25
N LEU A 267 1.02 6.14 -7.14
CA LEU A 267 1.56 6.30 -8.49
C LEU A 267 0.78 7.32 -9.31
N ASN A 268 -0.53 7.39 -9.14
CA ASN A 268 -1.41 8.30 -9.86
C ASN A 268 -1.34 9.74 -9.32
N LYS A 269 -1.43 9.93 -7.99
CA LYS A 269 -1.59 11.25 -7.35
C LYS A 269 -0.45 11.68 -6.45
N GLY A 270 0.49 10.78 -6.14
CA GLY A 270 1.57 11.04 -5.18
C GLY A 270 2.51 12.16 -5.61
N MET A 271 2.64 12.42 -6.91
CA MET A 271 3.47 13.51 -7.43
C MET A 271 2.99 14.88 -6.93
N GLU A 272 1.68 15.11 -6.81
CA GLU A 272 1.11 16.36 -6.30
C GLU A 272 1.46 16.59 -4.82
N ALA A 273 1.69 15.50 -4.08
CA ALA A 273 2.13 15.51 -2.69
C ALA A 273 3.66 15.43 -2.53
N GLY A 274 4.42 15.56 -3.62
CA GLY A 274 5.89 15.54 -3.61
C GLY A 274 6.51 14.13 -3.49
N ILE A 275 5.73 13.06 -3.69
CA ILE A 275 6.22 11.68 -3.66
C ILE A 275 6.77 11.29 -5.03
N GLN A 276 8.03 10.87 -5.06
CA GLN A 276 8.70 10.29 -6.22
C GLN A 276 8.89 8.80 -6.01
N THR A 277 8.11 8.01 -6.72
CA THR A 277 8.12 6.54 -6.58
C THR A 277 9.04 5.89 -7.60
N THR A 278 9.92 5.02 -7.14
CA THR A 278 10.74 4.13 -7.96
C THR A 278 10.35 2.69 -7.65
N CYS A 279 9.79 2.01 -8.66
CA CYS A 279 9.36 0.63 -8.57
C CYS A 279 10.35 -0.27 -9.33
N ALA A 280 10.92 -1.27 -8.65
CA ALA A 280 11.69 -2.34 -9.27
C ALA A 280 10.84 -3.61 -9.38
N MET A 281 10.88 -4.31 -10.51
CA MET A 281 10.15 -5.56 -10.74
C MET A 281 10.90 -6.44 -11.75
N GLN A 282 10.69 -7.75 -11.68
CA GLN A 282 11.37 -8.72 -12.56
C GLN A 282 10.66 -8.90 -13.90
N THR A 283 9.36 -9.16 -13.87
CA THR A 283 8.55 -9.39 -15.08
C THR A 283 7.19 -8.71 -14.98
N ILE A 284 6.59 -8.42 -16.13
CA ILE A 284 5.20 -7.94 -16.20
C ILE A 284 4.22 -9.06 -15.85
N ALA A 285 4.55 -10.32 -16.16
CA ALA A 285 3.70 -11.46 -15.84
C ALA A 285 3.45 -11.59 -14.33
N ASP A 286 4.47 -11.37 -13.50
CA ASP A 286 4.31 -11.38 -12.03
C ASP A 286 3.37 -10.27 -11.55
N LEU A 287 3.44 -9.10 -12.20
CA LEU A 287 2.55 -7.97 -11.95
C LEU A 287 1.10 -8.29 -12.33
N GLU A 288 0.89 -8.93 -13.48
CA GLU A 288 -0.42 -9.38 -13.97
C GLU A 288 -1.05 -10.41 -13.03
N ALA A 289 -0.26 -11.39 -12.58
CA ALA A 289 -0.69 -12.41 -11.63
C ALA A 289 -1.12 -11.78 -10.30
N ARG A 290 -0.38 -10.77 -9.82
CA ARG A 290 -0.71 -10.09 -8.56
C ARG A 290 -1.97 -9.22 -8.64
N LEU A 291 -2.14 -8.49 -9.74
CA LEU A 291 -3.28 -7.58 -9.93
C LEU A 291 -4.52 -8.28 -10.49
N GLY A 292 -4.41 -9.55 -10.87
CA GLY A 292 -5.50 -10.38 -11.37
C GLY A 292 -5.90 -10.11 -12.83
N SER A 293 -5.33 -9.10 -13.49
CA SER A 293 -5.55 -8.88 -14.92
C SER A 293 -4.44 -8.09 -15.61
N ARG A 294 -4.26 -8.38 -16.90
CA ARG A 294 -3.39 -7.64 -17.83
C ARG A 294 -3.76 -6.16 -17.95
N ALA A 295 -5.05 -5.85 -17.91
CA ALA A 295 -5.53 -4.47 -17.97
C ALA A 295 -5.12 -3.68 -16.72
N ALA A 296 -5.25 -4.27 -15.53
CA ALA A 296 -4.83 -3.64 -14.28
C ALA A 296 -3.31 -3.43 -14.21
N ALA A 297 -2.52 -4.42 -14.66
CA ALA A 297 -1.06 -4.27 -14.75
C ALA A 297 -0.63 -3.17 -15.70
N ARG A 298 -1.24 -3.09 -16.89
CA ARG A 298 -0.98 -2.00 -17.83
C ARG A 298 -1.39 -0.63 -17.28
N MET A 299 -2.49 -0.55 -16.54
CA MET A 299 -2.90 0.68 -15.86
C MET A 299 -1.86 1.12 -14.83
N ALA A 300 -1.35 0.19 -14.00
CA ALA A 300 -0.32 0.49 -13.02
C ALA A 300 1.00 0.93 -13.68
N LEU A 301 1.43 0.24 -14.74
CA LEU A 301 2.63 0.60 -15.51
C LEU A 301 2.47 1.93 -16.24
N GLY A 302 1.27 2.26 -16.72
CA GLY A 302 0.97 3.52 -17.40
C GLY A 302 1.11 4.75 -16.50
N ASN A 303 1.01 4.59 -15.17
CA ASN A 303 1.25 5.68 -14.22
C ASN A 303 2.75 5.96 -14.00
N LEU A 304 3.66 5.11 -14.51
CA LEU A 304 5.10 5.31 -14.42
C LEU A 304 5.60 6.12 -15.63
N ASN A 305 6.04 7.35 -15.38
CA ASN A 305 6.51 8.25 -16.43
C ASN A 305 7.88 7.87 -17.03
N ASN A 306 8.71 7.18 -16.26
CA ASN A 306 10.06 6.79 -16.66
C ASN A 306 10.17 5.27 -16.66
N LEU A 307 10.83 4.72 -17.67
CA LEU A 307 11.11 3.30 -17.80
C LEU A 307 12.61 3.07 -17.90
N ILE A 308 13.17 2.28 -16.99
CA ILE A 308 14.57 1.84 -17.05
C ILE A 308 14.57 0.33 -17.22
N ALA A 309 14.94 -0.14 -18.41
CA ALA A 309 15.00 -1.54 -18.76
C ALA A 309 16.44 -2.08 -18.63
N LEU A 310 16.63 -2.98 -17.67
CA LEU A 310 17.82 -3.83 -17.57
C LEU A 310 17.61 -5.12 -18.40
N ARG A 311 18.59 -6.02 -18.38
CA ARG A 311 18.51 -7.31 -19.07
C ARG A 311 17.24 -8.06 -18.64
N THR A 312 16.42 -8.44 -19.61
CA THR A 312 15.26 -9.31 -19.39
C THR A 312 15.20 -10.40 -20.46
N LYS A 313 14.84 -11.62 -20.05
CA LYS A 313 14.65 -12.77 -20.95
C LYS A 313 13.17 -13.04 -21.25
N ASP A 314 12.26 -12.40 -20.53
CA ASP A 314 10.83 -12.59 -20.71
C ASP A 314 10.33 -11.86 -21.95
N GLN A 315 9.72 -12.59 -22.88
CA GLN A 315 9.32 -12.03 -24.17
C GLN A 315 8.20 -11.00 -24.04
N GLU A 316 7.26 -11.17 -23.10
CA GLU A 316 6.18 -10.20 -22.91
C GLU A 316 6.71 -8.87 -22.38
N THR A 317 7.61 -8.93 -21.40
CA THR A 317 8.32 -7.77 -20.87
C THR A 317 9.18 -7.09 -21.94
N GLN A 318 9.90 -7.85 -22.76
CA GLN A 318 10.67 -7.29 -23.89
C GLN A 318 9.79 -6.55 -24.89
N LYS A 319 8.63 -7.12 -25.25
CA LYS A 319 7.67 -6.49 -26.17
C LYS A 319 7.12 -5.19 -25.61
N PHE A 320 6.76 -5.16 -24.32
CA PHE A 320 6.31 -3.95 -23.64
C PHE A 320 7.38 -2.85 -23.65
N VAL A 321 8.62 -3.20 -23.31
CA VAL A 321 9.74 -2.25 -23.31
C VAL A 321 9.98 -1.69 -24.72
N ALA A 322 9.97 -2.55 -25.74
CA ALA A 322 10.13 -2.13 -27.13
C ALA A 322 8.97 -1.24 -27.62
N GLU A 323 7.74 -1.52 -27.18
CA GLU A 323 6.56 -0.68 -27.45
C GLU A 323 6.71 0.70 -26.79
N ALA A 324 7.15 0.75 -25.53
CA ALA A 324 7.37 1.99 -24.78
C ALA A 324 8.50 2.87 -25.36
N PHE A 325 9.55 2.26 -25.93
CA PHE A 325 10.61 2.99 -26.63
C PHE A 325 10.22 3.45 -28.04
N GLY A 326 9.17 2.86 -28.60
CA GLY A 326 8.66 3.22 -29.93
C GLY A 326 9.51 2.70 -31.09
N ARG A 327 9.22 3.22 -32.28
CA ARG A 327 9.81 2.78 -33.56
C ARG A 327 10.47 3.93 -34.29
N THR A 328 11.60 3.63 -34.94
CA THR A 328 12.31 4.53 -35.84
C THR A 328 12.37 3.97 -37.25
N THR A 329 12.63 4.82 -38.24
CA THR A 329 12.86 4.39 -39.62
C THR A 329 14.35 4.10 -39.79
N VAL A 330 14.67 2.84 -40.08
CA VAL A 330 16.00 2.41 -40.47
C VAL A 330 16.09 2.48 -41.99
N TRP A 331 17.03 3.27 -42.48
CA TRP A 331 17.31 3.38 -43.91
C TRP A 331 18.39 2.38 -44.29
N GLU A 332 18.06 1.49 -45.20
CA GLU A 332 18.96 0.47 -45.73
C GLU A 332 19.39 0.88 -47.14
N THR A 333 20.71 0.93 -47.36
CA THR A 333 21.28 1.20 -48.68
C THR A 333 21.76 -0.13 -49.25
N SER A 334 21.15 -0.58 -50.34
CA SER A 334 21.61 -1.74 -51.09
C SER A 334 22.43 -1.30 -52.30
N ALA A 335 23.50 -2.03 -52.59
CA ALA A 335 24.27 -1.86 -53.82
C ALA A 335 24.38 -3.23 -54.50
N SER A 336 23.97 -3.31 -55.76
CA SER A 336 24.11 -4.52 -56.55
C SER A 336 25.03 -4.26 -57.74
N PHE A 337 25.89 -5.22 -58.01
CA PHE A 337 26.80 -5.23 -59.15
C PHE A 337 26.39 -6.39 -60.07
N ALA A 338 26.06 -6.08 -61.31
CA ALA A 338 25.80 -7.08 -62.33
C ALA A 338 26.83 -6.92 -63.45
N SER A 339 27.50 -8.01 -63.80
CA SER A 339 28.43 -8.08 -64.92
C SER A 339 27.91 -9.11 -65.91
N THR A 340 27.59 -8.68 -67.11
CA THR A 340 27.12 -9.56 -68.19
C THR A 340 28.14 -9.53 -69.33
N ALA A 341 28.53 -10.70 -69.81
CA ALA A 341 29.35 -10.86 -71.00
C ALA A 341 28.49 -11.42 -72.13
N ASP A 342 28.56 -10.80 -73.30
CA ASP A 342 27.79 -11.23 -74.47
C ASP A 342 28.45 -12.45 -75.15
N SER A 343 27.68 -13.32 -75.80
CA SER A 343 28.18 -14.58 -76.41
C SER A 343 28.84 -14.39 -77.79
N SER A 344 29.31 -13.18 -78.10
CA SER A 344 29.94 -12.81 -79.37
C SER A 344 31.42 -13.26 -79.43
N PRO A 345 31.98 -13.59 -80.62
CA PRO A 345 33.40 -13.96 -80.78
C PRO A 345 34.42 -12.94 -80.26
N ILE A 346 34.02 -11.67 -80.05
CA ILE A 346 34.76 -10.71 -79.21
C ILE A 346 33.81 -10.32 -78.06
N PRO A 347 33.98 -10.88 -76.85
CA PRO A 347 33.04 -10.66 -75.76
C PRO A 347 33.08 -9.20 -75.29
N ARG A 348 31.91 -8.55 -75.31
CA ARG A 348 31.72 -7.21 -74.74
C ARG A 348 31.26 -7.36 -73.31
N PHE A 349 32.05 -6.84 -72.38
CA PHE A 349 31.73 -6.83 -70.96
C PHE A 349 30.93 -5.57 -70.63
N ARG A 350 29.73 -5.75 -70.07
CA ARG A 350 28.92 -4.65 -69.55
C ARG A 350 28.78 -4.85 -68.04
N ALA A 351 29.25 -3.86 -67.27
CA ALA A 351 29.07 -3.82 -65.83
C ALA A 351 28.05 -2.73 -65.49
N SER A 352 27.07 -3.06 -64.65
CA SER A 352 26.15 -2.09 -64.07
C SER A 352 26.24 -2.14 -62.54
N VAL A 353 26.24 -0.96 -61.94
CA VAL A 353 26.13 -0.77 -60.50
C VAL A 353 24.78 -0.10 -60.25
N SER A 354 23.91 -0.77 -59.50
CA SER A 354 22.66 -0.19 -59.03
C SER A 354 22.77 0.09 -57.53
N ARG A 355 22.23 1.22 -57.08
CA ARG A 355 22.08 1.56 -55.67
C ARG A 355 20.60 1.78 -55.37
N GLY A 356 20.08 1.07 -54.38
CA GLY A 356 18.73 1.25 -53.86
C GLY A 356 18.78 1.83 -52.45
N LEU A 357 17.84 2.72 -52.14
CA LEU A 357 17.58 3.18 -50.78
C LEU A 357 16.18 2.73 -50.40
N SER A 358 16.06 1.93 -49.35
CA SER A 358 14.78 1.48 -48.79
C SER A 358 14.68 1.85 -47.32
N GLY A 359 13.51 2.30 -46.88
CA GLY A 359 13.25 2.58 -45.47
C GLY A 359 12.34 1.52 -44.87
N ARG A 360 12.70 0.98 -43.70
CA ARG A 360 11.85 0.08 -42.92
C ARG A 360 11.64 0.64 -41.52
N ARG A 361 10.40 0.58 -41.03
CA ARG A 361 10.06 1.04 -39.68
C ARG A 361 10.30 -0.11 -38.68
N GLU A 362 11.27 0.08 -37.80
CA GLU A 362 11.72 -0.92 -36.82
C GLU A 362 11.69 -0.36 -35.39
N SER A 363 11.69 -1.24 -34.38
CA SER A 363 11.81 -0.82 -32.99
C SER A 363 13.16 -0.13 -32.75
N VAL A 364 13.16 0.96 -31.97
CA VAL A 364 14.41 1.68 -31.65
C VAL A 364 15.40 0.76 -30.94
N VAL A 365 14.89 -0.07 -30.03
CA VAL A 365 15.65 -1.12 -29.36
C VAL A 365 15.06 -2.47 -29.77
N PRO A 366 15.84 -3.34 -30.44
CA PRO A 366 15.41 -4.71 -30.74
C PRO A 366 15.14 -5.51 -29.47
N THR A 367 14.16 -6.42 -29.51
CA THR A 367 13.79 -7.26 -28.37
C THR A 367 14.93 -8.18 -27.93
N GLU A 368 15.72 -8.67 -28.89
CA GLU A 368 16.86 -9.54 -28.66
C GLU A 368 17.98 -8.82 -27.91
N ALA A 369 18.17 -7.52 -28.19
CA ALA A 369 19.16 -6.71 -27.51
C ALA A 369 18.87 -6.59 -26.01
N LEU A 370 17.59 -6.55 -25.60
CA LEU A 370 17.20 -6.56 -24.18
C LEU A 370 17.58 -7.88 -23.48
N GLY A 371 17.60 -9.01 -24.20
CA GLY A 371 18.05 -10.30 -23.68
C GLY A 371 19.57 -10.42 -23.56
N MET A 372 20.32 -9.67 -24.36
CA MET A 372 21.79 -9.73 -24.46
C MET A 372 22.51 -8.63 -23.67
N LEU A 373 21.78 -7.74 -22.98
CA LEU A 373 22.36 -6.66 -22.20
C LEU A 373 23.41 -7.17 -21.18
N PRO A 374 24.64 -6.65 -21.18
CA PRO A 374 25.62 -6.93 -20.14
C PRO A 374 25.12 -6.51 -18.76
N ASN A 375 25.66 -7.13 -17.71
CA ASN A 375 25.33 -6.75 -16.34
C ASN A 375 25.64 -5.25 -16.13
N LEU A 376 24.75 -4.58 -15.38
CA LEU A 376 24.80 -3.14 -15.09
C LEU A 376 24.56 -2.23 -16.29
N GLU A 377 24.19 -2.72 -17.46
CA GLU A 377 23.76 -1.86 -18.55
C GLU A 377 22.24 -1.77 -18.66
N PHE A 378 21.75 -0.64 -19.15
CA PHE A 378 20.32 -0.38 -19.28
C PHE A 378 19.98 0.48 -20.49
N PHE A 379 18.73 0.36 -20.96
CA PHE A 379 18.08 1.36 -21.79
C PHE A 379 17.06 2.12 -20.94
N ALA A 380 16.93 3.42 -21.12
CA ALA A 380 15.95 4.22 -20.38
C ALA A 380 15.15 5.14 -21.29
N SER A 381 13.84 5.23 -21.01
CA SER A 381 12.94 6.25 -21.53
C SER A 381 12.63 7.18 -20.39
N LEU A 382 13.07 8.43 -20.50
CA LEU A 382 12.87 9.44 -19.48
C LEU A 382 11.86 10.48 -19.98
N SER A 383 11.20 11.15 -19.02
CA SER A 383 10.25 12.23 -19.26
C SER A 383 10.75 13.21 -20.33
N GLY A 384 9.89 13.53 -21.29
CA GLY A 384 10.26 14.32 -22.48
C GLY A 384 10.70 13.48 -23.69
N GLY A 385 10.49 12.15 -23.67
CA GLY A 385 10.70 11.26 -24.81
C GLY A 385 12.17 10.98 -25.14
N LYS A 386 13.08 11.24 -24.19
CA LYS A 386 14.51 11.04 -24.41
C LYS A 386 14.89 9.58 -24.10
N LEU A 387 15.50 8.94 -25.08
CA LEU A 387 16.03 7.58 -24.95
C LEU A 387 17.51 7.61 -24.60
N TRP A 388 17.91 6.81 -23.63
CA TRP A 388 19.29 6.72 -23.14
C TRP A 388 19.75 5.27 -23.12
N LYS A 389 21.04 5.08 -23.42
CA LYS A 389 21.78 3.85 -23.16
C LYS A 389 22.87 4.18 -22.15
N GLY A 390 22.91 3.47 -21.03
CA GLY A 390 23.83 3.76 -19.94
C GLY A 390 24.35 2.51 -19.23
N ARG A 391 25.26 2.76 -18.29
CA ARG A 391 25.83 1.77 -17.37
C ARG A 391 25.71 2.26 -15.93
N VAL A 392 25.19 1.42 -15.05
CA VAL A 392 25.03 1.67 -13.63
C VAL A 392 26.39 1.53 -12.95
N PRO A 393 26.86 2.56 -12.20
CA PRO A 393 28.08 2.46 -11.42
C PRO A 393 27.86 1.59 -10.17
N ILE A 394 28.88 0.82 -9.77
CA ILE A 394 28.91 0.17 -8.46
C ILE A 394 29.51 1.15 -7.46
N LEU A 395 28.81 1.39 -6.35
CA LEU A 395 29.32 2.22 -5.26
C LEU A 395 30.14 1.35 -4.31
N LEU A 396 31.43 1.70 -4.17
CA LEU A 396 32.33 1.05 -3.23
C LEU A 396 32.27 1.78 -1.88
N PRO A 397 32.29 1.08 -0.73
CA PRO A 397 32.24 1.70 0.60
C PRO A 397 33.34 2.75 0.82
N GLU A 398 34.53 2.50 0.26
CA GLU A 398 35.70 3.39 0.29
C GLU A 398 35.47 4.73 -0.43
N ALA A 399 34.40 4.84 -1.24
CA ALA A 399 34.01 6.06 -1.94
C ALA A 399 33.02 6.93 -1.13
N GLN A 400 32.77 6.63 0.15
CA GLN A 400 31.94 7.47 1.03
C GLN A 400 32.40 8.95 0.98
N GLY A 401 31.46 9.86 0.75
CA GLY A 401 31.72 11.30 0.63
C GLY A 401 31.97 11.81 -0.80
N ARG A 402 32.14 10.94 -1.81
CA ARG A 402 32.22 11.36 -3.22
C ARG A 402 30.82 11.66 -3.75
N ARG A 403 30.56 12.93 -4.10
CA ARG A 403 29.36 13.33 -4.82
C ARG A 403 29.44 12.79 -6.25
N LEU A 404 28.60 11.81 -6.59
CA LEU A 404 28.49 11.27 -7.96
C LEU A 404 28.00 12.32 -8.97
N PHE A 405 27.24 13.28 -8.48
CA PHE A 405 26.67 14.36 -9.29
C PHE A 405 26.97 15.69 -8.61
N LYS A 406 27.40 16.70 -9.38
CA LYS A 406 27.40 18.08 -8.91
C LYS A 406 25.94 18.49 -8.66
N ASN A 407 25.68 19.27 -7.61
CA ASN A 407 24.41 19.97 -7.45
C ASN A 407 24.27 20.97 -8.61
N THR A 408 23.81 20.50 -9.77
CA THR A 408 23.40 21.40 -10.85
C THR A 408 21.94 21.76 -10.58
N GLY A 409 21.77 22.70 -9.66
CA GLY A 409 20.61 23.58 -9.62
C GLY A 409 20.59 24.61 -10.75
N GLU A 410 21.42 24.44 -11.78
CA GLU A 410 21.39 25.27 -12.98
C GLU A 410 20.51 24.58 -14.04
N ARG A 411 19.27 25.05 -14.13
CA ARG A 411 18.48 24.93 -15.36
C ARG A 411 19.29 25.55 -16.50
N ARG A 412 19.53 24.77 -17.57
CA ARG A 412 19.76 25.29 -18.91
C ARG A 412 18.75 24.65 -19.85
#